data_AF-A0A958SJR6-F1
#
_entry.id   AF-A0A958SJR6-F1
#
_cell.length_a   1.000
_cell.length_b   1.000
_cell.length_c   1.000
_cell.angle_alpha   90.00
_cell.angle_beta   90.00
_cell.angle_gamma   90.00
#
_symmetry.space_group_name_H-M   'P 1'
#
loop_
_entity.id
_entity.type
_entity.pdbx_description
1 polymer ?
#
loop_
_entity_poly.entity_id
_entity_poly.type
_entity_poly.pdbx_seq_one_letter_code
_entity_poly.pdbx_strand_id
1 'polypeptide(L)'
;QLIYDGYDHATFLSGLADGSYFFRVRSKASSIEPQAWSKPTKLDVRHHTLRSAFLLFSIGLVSFVLVIIAILKGHGKSKFGAPQT
;
A
#
# COMPACT_ATOMS: atom_id res chain seq x y z
N GLN A 1 13.64 0.60 21.36
CA GLN A 1 12.34 0.66 22.05
C GLN A 1 11.79 -0.76 22.18
N LEU A 2 11.18 -1.12 23.31
CA LEU A 2 10.53 -2.43 23.49
C LEU A 2 9.17 -2.38 22.80
N ILE A 3 8.95 -3.24 21.79
CA ILE A 3 7.74 -3.23 20.95
C ILE A 3 6.68 -4.19 21.48
N TYR A 4 7.07 -5.29 22.14
CA TYR A 4 6.17 -6.31 22.66
C TYR A 4 6.77 -7.03 23.87
N ASP A 5 5.92 -7.41 24.85
CA ASP A 5 6.25 -8.21 26.04
C ASP A 5 5.07 -9.14 26.36
N GLY A 6 5.24 -10.46 26.25
CA GLY A 6 4.17 -11.45 26.41
C GLY A 6 4.58 -12.89 26.10
N TYR A 7 3.70 -13.85 26.43
CA TYR A 7 3.89 -15.27 26.11
C TYR A 7 3.60 -15.48 24.63
N ASP A 8 4.65 -15.71 23.84
CA ASP A 8 4.54 -15.70 22.39
C ASP A 8 5.27 -16.87 21.73
N HIS A 9 4.62 -17.47 20.74
CA HIS A 9 5.15 -18.51 19.87
C HIS A 9 5.47 -17.97 18.46
N ALA A 10 4.87 -16.85 18.05
CA ALA A 10 5.12 -16.15 16.79
C ALA A 10 4.51 -14.73 16.77
N THR A 11 5.31 -13.70 17.06
CA THR A 11 4.89 -12.29 16.91
C THR A 11 4.84 -11.92 15.42
N PHE A 12 3.69 -11.47 14.97
CA PHE A 12 3.53 -10.80 13.68
C PHE A 12 3.46 -9.29 13.87
N LEU A 13 4.39 -8.56 13.23
CA LEU A 13 4.45 -7.09 13.28
C LEU A 13 4.17 -6.52 11.89
N SER A 14 3.12 -5.70 11.77
CA SER A 14 2.68 -5.08 10.52
C SER A 14 2.74 -3.55 10.58
N GLY A 15 2.62 -2.90 9.42
CA GLY A 15 2.59 -1.44 9.32
C GLY A 15 3.95 -0.73 9.47
N LEU A 16 5.06 -1.46 9.36
CA LEU A 16 6.39 -0.83 9.31
C LEU A 16 6.52 -0.03 8.02
N ALA A 17 7.23 1.09 8.07
CA ALA A 17 7.59 1.81 6.86
C ALA A 17 8.63 1.03 6.05
N ASP A 18 8.88 1.45 4.80
CA ASP A 18 9.99 0.90 4.03
C ASP A 18 11.32 1.17 4.71
N GLY A 19 12.15 0.12 4.84
CA GLY A 19 13.47 0.27 5.45
C GLY A 19 14.05 -1.01 6.04
N SER A 20 15.27 -0.86 6.55
CA SER A 20 15.99 -1.91 7.26
C SER A 20 15.74 -1.80 8.76
N TYR A 21 15.24 -2.88 9.35
CA TYR A 21 14.98 -3.00 10.78
C TYR A 21 15.85 -4.09 11.39
N PHE A 22 16.25 -3.89 12.64
CA PHE A 22 17.02 -4.86 13.40
C PHE A 22 16.24 -5.28 14.63
N PHE A 23 15.95 -6.58 14.73
CA PHE A 23 15.19 -7.16 15.84
C PHE A 23 16.08 -8.05 16.70
N ARG A 24 15.79 -8.06 18.00
CA ARG A 24 16.36 -8.98 18.98
C ARG A 24 15.28 -9.38 19.95
N VAL A 25 15.33 -10.62 20.42
CA VAL A 25 14.38 -11.17 21.39
C VAL A 25 15.14 -11.63 22.63
N ARG A 26 14.48 -11.63 23.78
CA ARG A 26 15.02 -12.24 25.01
C ARG A 26 13.88 -12.94 25.74
N SER A 27 14.18 -14.06 26.38
CA SER A 27 13.21 -14.71 27.25
C SER A 27 13.08 -13.94 28.56
N LYS A 28 11.85 -13.71 28.98
CA LYS A 28 11.49 -13.20 30.31
C LYS A 28 10.98 -14.38 31.15
N ALA A 29 11.79 -15.44 31.24
CA ALA A 29 11.49 -16.56 32.12
C ALA A 29 11.40 -16.06 33.57
N SER A 30 10.55 -16.70 34.38
CA SER A 30 10.14 -16.32 35.75
C SER A 30 11.25 -16.23 36.81
N SER A 31 12.52 -16.12 36.41
CA SER A 31 13.67 -15.88 37.27
C SER A 31 13.96 -14.38 37.43
N ILE A 32 14.50 -14.02 38.58
CA ILE A 32 14.74 -12.65 39.09
C ILE A 32 15.60 -11.78 38.14
N GLU A 33 16.27 -12.36 37.13
CA GLU A 33 16.98 -11.61 36.08
C GLU A 33 16.56 -12.01 34.65
N PRO A 34 16.41 -11.03 33.73
CA PRO A 34 16.14 -11.29 32.32
C PRO A 34 17.33 -11.94 31.62
N GLN A 35 17.08 -12.96 30.79
CA GLN A 35 18.12 -13.63 30.01
C GLN A 35 18.76 -12.69 28.98
N ALA A 36 19.97 -13.08 28.54
CA ALA A 36 20.71 -12.36 27.50
C ALA A 36 19.88 -12.22 26.20
N TRP A 37 20.06 -11.09 25.52
CA TRP A 37 19.44 -10.84 24.23
C TRP A 37 19.98 -11.79 23.15
N SER A 38 19.11 -12.17 22.22
CA SER A 38 19.49 -12.91 21.02
C SER A 38 20.42 -12.09 20.11
N LYS A 39 21.06 -12.77 19.16
CA LYS A 39 21.75 -12.12 18.05
C LYS A 39 20.75 -11.22 17.28
N PRO A 40 21.18 -10.04 16.82
CA PRO A 40 20.32 -9.16 16.03
C PRO A 40 20.04 -9.78 14.66
N THR A 41 18.77 -9.80 14.26
CA THR A 41 18.33 -10.24 12.94
C THR A 41 17.90 -9.02 12.13
N LYS A 42 18.41 -8.92 10.90
CA LYS A 42 18.03 -7.85 9.96
C LYS A 42 16.77 -8.26 9.20
N LEU A 43 15.78 -7.38 9.16
CA LEU A 43 14.58 -7.48 8.34
C LEU A 43 14.53 -6.29 7.38
N ASP A 44 14.51 -6.56 6.08
CA ASP A 44 14.31 -5.53 5.07
C ASP A 44 12.84 -5.51 4.64
N VAL A 45 12.13 -4.45 5.01
CA VAL A 45 10.72 -4.24 4.66
C VAL A 45 10.68 -3.50 3.32
N ARG A 46 10.10 -4.15 2.30
CA ARG A 46 9.86 -3.57 0.98
C ARG A 46 8.38 -3.63 0.64
N HIS A 47 7.71 -2.49 0.67
CA HIS A 47 6.35 -2.35 0.16
C HIS A 47 6.39 -2.35 -1.37
N HIS A 48 5.53 -3.16 -1.97
CA HIS A 48 5.26 -3.01 -3.39
C HIS A 48 4.62 -1.64 -3.62
N THR A 49 5.28 -0.85 -4.45
CA THR A 49 5.07 0.59 -4.54
C THR A 49 3.66 0.94 -5.01
N LEU A 50 3.00 1.86 -4.30
CA LEU A 50 1.76 2.53 -4.73
C LEU A 50 1.86 3.12 -6.14
N ARG A 51 3.09 3.33 -6.64
CA ARG A 51 3.38 3.76 -8.00
C ARG A 51 2.67 2.91 -9.06
N SER A 52 2.60 1.59 -8.88
CA SER A 52 1.89 0.72 -9.82
C SER A 52 0.38 0.95 -9.77
N ALA A 53 -0.18 1.19 -8.58
CA ALA A 53 -1.60 1.53 -8.42
C ALA A 53 -1.92 2.88 -9.07
N PHE A 54 -1.07 3.89 -8.89
CA PHE A 54 -1.23 5.19 -9.53
C PHE A 54 -1.11 5.13 -11.07
N LEU A 55 -0.24 4.28 -11.61
CA LEU A 55 -0.13 4.05 -13.06
C LEU A 55 -1.43 3.46 -13.63
N LEU A 56 -1.93 2.39 -13.01
CA LEU A 56 -3.18 1.76 -13.43
C LEU A 56 -4.37 2.72 -13.30
N PHE A 57 -4.44 3.46 -12.21
CA PHE A 57 -5.44 4.50 -12.01
C PHE A 57 -5.38 5.59 -13.09
N SER A 58 -4.18 6.04 -13.45
CA SER A 58 -3.99 7.07 -14.47
C SER A 58 -4.45 6.61 -15.86
N ILE A 59 -4.19 5.35 -16.22
CA ILE A 59 -4.65 4.77 -17.49
C ILE A 59 -6.20 4.74 -17.54
N GLY A 60 -6.83 4.32 -16.44
CA GLY A 60 -8.28 4.35 -16.29
C GLY A 60 -8.84 5.77 -16.39
N LEU A 61 -8.21 6.73 -15.71
CA LEU A 61 -8.61 8.14 -15.72
C LEU A 61 -8.54 8.73 -17.14
N VAL A 62 -7.48 8.45 -17.90
CA VAL A 62 -7.34 8.91 -19.29
C VAL A 62 -8.47 8.36 -20.16
N SER A 63 -8.75 7.06 -20.03
CA SER A 63 -9.84 6.41 -20.78
C SER A 63 -11.21 7.02 -20.44
N PHE A 64 -11.45 7.26 -19.15
CA PHE A 64 -12.67 7.89 -18.66
C PHE A 64 -12.87 9.31 -19.21
N VAL A 65 -11.82 10.13 -19.19
CA VAL A 65 -11.86 11.50 -19.73
C VAL A 65 -12.14 11.50 -21.24
N LEU A 66 -11.54 10.56 -21.99
CA LEU A 66 -11.79 10.42 -23.43
C LEU A 66 -13.27 10.13 -23.73
N VAL A 67 -13.91 9.25 -22.94
CA VAL A 67 -15.33 8.94 -23.09
C VAL A 67 -16.19 10.17 -22.81
N ILE A 68 -15.90 10.94 -21.75
CA ILE A 68 -16.62 12.18 -21.45
C ILE A 68 -16.52 13.15 -22.63
N ILE A 69 -15.32 13.37 -23.15
CA ILE A 69 -15.10 14.28 -24.29
C ILE A 69 -15.88 13.81 -25.53
N ALA A 70 -15.91 12.50 -25.80
CA ALA A 70 -16.65 11.92 -26.91
C ALA A 70 -18.16 12.18 -26.78
N ILE A 71 -18.73 11.99 -25.58
CA ILE A 71 -20.14 12.25 -25.30
C ILE A 71 -20.46 13.74 -25.48
N LEU A 72 -19.66 14.63 -24.90
CA LEU A 72 -19.87 16.07 -24.98
C LEU A 72 -19.78 16.58 -26.44
N LYS A 73 -18.79 16.10 -27.21
CA LYS A 73 -18.67 16.43 -28.65
C LYS A 73 -19.80 15.83 -29.48
N GLY A 74 -20.31 14.65 -29.11
CA GLY A 74 -21.43 14.01 -29.77
C GLY A 74 -22.73 14.79 -29.61
N HIS A 75 -23.04 15.24 -28.40
CA HIS A 75 -24.21 16.10 -28.14
C HIS A 75 -24.14 17.47 -28.81
N GLY A 76 -22.94 18.05 -28.97
CA GLY A 76 -22.79 19.35 -29.63
C GLY A 76 -22.98 19.35 -31.15
N LYS A 77 -23.02 18.18 -31.82
CA LYS A 77 -23.04 18.07 -33.28
C LYS A 77 -24.36 17.52 -33.88
N SER A 78 -25.45 17.46 -33.12
CA SER A 78 -26.77 17.16 -33.70
C SER A 78 -27.27 18.33 -34.54
N LYS A 79 -26.76 18.48 -35.77
CA LYS A 79 -27.51 19.15 -36.84
C LYS A 79 -28.64 18.20 -37.23
N PHE A 80 -29.72 18.25 -36.45
CA PHE A 80 -31.01 17.68 -36.84
C PHE A 80 -31.41 18.37 -38.14
N GLY A 81 -31.36 17.62 -39.24
CA GLY A 81 -31.59 18.13 -40.59
C GLY A 81 -32.92 18.88 -40.67
N ALA A 82 -32.87 20.12 -41.14
CA ALA A 82 -34.07 20.86 -41.49
C ALA A 82 -34.78 20.14 -42.65
N PRO A 83 -36.12 20.04 -42.64
CA PRO A 83 -36.87 19.47 -43.75
C PRO A 83 -36.66 20.33 -44.99
N GLN A 84 -36.25 19.68 -46.07
CA GLN A 84 -36.04 20.29 -47.38
C GLN A 84 -37.38 20.20 -48.11
N THR A 85 -38.04 21.35 -48.24
CA THR A 85 -39.25 21.55 -49.04
C THR A 85 -38.92 21.71 -50.51
#